data_AF-A0A2S2NW73-F1
#
_entry.id   AF-A0A2S2NW73-F1
#
_cell.length_a   1.000
_cell.length_b   1.000
_cell.length_c   1.000
_cell.angle_alpha   90.00
_cell.angle_beta   90.00
_cell.angle_gamma   90.00
#
_symmetry.space_group_name_H-M   'P 1'
#
loop_
_entity.id
_entity.type
_entity.pdbx_description
1 polymer ?
#
loop_
_entity_poly.entity_id
_entity_poly.type
_entity_poly.pdbx_seq_one_letter_code
_entity_poly.pdbx_strand_id
1 'polypeptide(L)'
;MHRTEISVLNTDTKKNLKKKINNIEMTVNNRSGNKKVTLVNNLELYGVDVLKFSKECQHGVAASTTINDIPNAQNRQVQIQGSQVPFVYKLLTDQYKIPAKFIRGHETYIKKQKK
;
A
#
# COMPACT_ATOMS: atom_id res chain seq x y z
N MET A 1 -30.03 -17.27 -31.77
CA MET A 1 -28.72 -16.77 -31.31
C MET A 1 -28.80 -15.26 -31.20
N HIS A 2 -29.15 -14.75 -30.03
CA HIS A 2 -29.14 -13.32 -29.73
C HIS A 2 -28.34 -13.09 -28.45
N ARG A 3 -27.53 -12.06 -28.54
CA ARG A 3 -26.34 -11.76 -27.76
C ARG A 3 -26.70 -10.77 -26.67
N THR A 4 -26.08 -10.94 -25.51
CA THR A 4 -25.82 -9.92 -24.47
C THR A 4 -27.01 -9.39 -23.69
N GLU A 5 -26.96 -9.55 -22.36
CA GLU A 5 -27.09 -8.47 -21.38
C GLU A 5 -26.76 -9.04 -19.99
N ILE A 6 -25.58 -8.68 -19.46
CA ILE A 6 -25.27 -8.84 -18.04
C ILE A 6 -25.10 -7.44 -17.46
N SER A 7 -26.22 -6.97 -16.92
CA SER A 7 -26.41 -6.20 -15.69
C SER A 7 -25.21 -5.41 -15.13
N VAL A 8 -25.30 -4.09 -15.29
CA VAL A 8 -25.09 -3.05 -14.26
C VAL A 8 -24.19 -3.38 -13.07
N LEU A 9 -23.01 -2.73 -13.04
CA LEU A 9 -22.42 -2.24 -11.80
C LEU A 9 -22.26 -0.72 -11.92
N ASN A 10 -23.25 -0.02 -11.37
CA ASN A 10 -23.13 1.38 -10.98
C ASN A 10 -21.87 1.58 -10.13
N THR A 11 -21.05 2.58 -10.49
CA THR A 11 -20.72 3.65 -9.54
C THR A 11 -20.41 4.92 -10.33
N ASP A 12 -21.42 5.78 -10.40
CA ASP A 12 -21.25 7.21 -10.57
C ASP A 12 -20.09 7.74 -9.72
N THR A 13 -19.19 8.51 -10.33
CA THR A 13 -18.72 9.80 -9.79
C THR A 13 -17.78 10.46 -10.80
N LYS A 14 -18.40 10.98 -11.86
CA LYS A 14 -17.90 12.17 -12.53
C LYS A 14 -18.09 13.36 -11.55
N LYS A 15 -17.14 13.58 -10.65
CA LYS A 15 -17.01 14.84 -9.90
C LYS A 15 -15.58 15.37 -10.01
N ASN A 16 -15.46 16.35 -10.90
CA ASN A 16 -14.36 17.28 -11.05
C ASN A 16 -14.12 18.00 -9.71
N LEU A 17 -12.90 17.90 -9.16
CA LEU A 17 -12.21 18.91 -8.35
C LEU A 17 -10.88 18.29 -7.90
N LYS A 18 -9.77 18.60 -8.60
CA LYS A 18 -8.37 18.33 -8.18
C LYS A 18 -8.21 17.11 -7.26
N LYS A 19 -8.54 15.89 -7.71
CA LYS A 19 -8.35 14.69 -6.88
C LYS A 19 -6.86 14.64 -6.54
N LYS A 20 -6.49 14.95 -5.29
CA LYS A 20 -5.18 14.62 -4.74
C LYS A 20 -4.97 13.16 -5.11
N ILE A 21 -4.00 12.88 -5.98
CA ILE A 21 -3.66 11.50 -6.29
C ILE A 21 -3.30 10.89 -4.94
N ASN A 22 -4.11 9.93 -4.51
CA ASN A 22 -3.96 9.28 -3.22
C ASN A 22 -2.76 8.35 -3.34
N ASN A 23 -1.59 8.93 -3.06
CA ASN A 23 -0.32 8.24 -3.07
C ASN A 23 -0.33 7.08 -2.07
N ILE A 24 0.48 6.05 -2.34
CA ILE A 24 0.82 5.03 -1.36
C ILE A 24 1.57 5.74 -0.24
N GLU A 25 1.05 5.65 0.97
CA GLU A 25 1.71 6.22 2.14
C GLU A 25 2.38 5.10 2.93
N MET A 26 3.68 5.25 3.15
CA MET A 26 4.47 4.33 3.96
C MET A 26 4.98 5.02 5.21
N THR A 27 4.53 4.61 6.37
CA THR A 27 4.90 5.27 7.64
C THR A 27 5.49 4.24 8.59
N VAL A 28 6.58 4.59 9.28
CA VAL A 28 7.16 3.73 10.31
C VAL A 28 6.69 4.23 11.67
N ASN A 29 5.85 3.46 12.34
CA ASN A 29 5.40 3.73 13.70
C ASN A 29 6.26 2.96 14.71
N ASN A 30 6.43 3.51 15.90
CA ASN A 30 7.06 2.82 17.02
C ASN A 30 5.95 2.33 17.97
N ARG A 31 5.80 1.02 18.10
CA ARG A 31 4.95 0.36 19.10
C ARG A 31 5.72 0.23 20.42
N SER A 32 5.01 -0.13 21.50
CA SER A 32 5.59 -0.37 22.82
C SER A 32 6.89 -1.19 22.77
N GLY A 33 7.90 -0.72 23.49
CA GLY A 33 9.20 -1.39 23.61
C GLY A 33 10.11 -1.27 22.38
N ASN A 34 10.28 -0.06 21.81
CA ASN A 34 11.14 0.22 20.65
C ASN A 34 10.86 -0.65 19.40
N LYS A 35 9.68 -1.29 19.35
CA LYS A 35 9.27 -2.15 18.26
C LYS A 35 8.79 -1.29 17.12
N LYS A 36 9.54 -1.24 16.03
CA LYS A 36 9.12 -0.54 14.82
C LYS A 36 8.12 -1.40 14.04
N VAL A 37 7.11 -0.76 13.49
CA VAL A 37 6.15 -1.36 12.56
C VAL A 37 6.02 -0.45 11.35
N THR A 38 6.01 -1.03 10.15
CA THR A 38 5.82 -0.30 8.90
C THR A 38 4.37 -0.41 8.48
N LEU A 39 3.71 0.72 8.28
CA LEU A 39 2.33 0.85 7.85
C LEU A 39 2.33 1.26 6.38
N VAL A 40 1.52 0.56 5.58
CA VAL A 40 1.38 0.82 4.14
C VAL A 40 -0.11 1.00 3.84
N ASN A 41 -0.46 2.16 3.30
CA ASN A 41 -1.83 2.55 2.98
C ASN A 41 -2.03 2.69 1.47
N ASN A 42 -3.29 2.65 1.03
CA ASN A 42 -3.72 2.94 -0.35
C ASN A 42 -3.19 1.98 -1.42
N LEU A 43 -2.87 0.73 -1.07
CA LEU A 43 -2.43 -0.29 -2.03
C LEU A 43 -3.53 -0.63 -3.06
N GLU A 44 -4.79 -0.71 -2.61
CA GLU A 44 -5.94 -1.09 -3.45
C GLU A 44 -6.18 -0.11 -4.60
N LEU A 45 -5.80 1.17 -4.43
CA LEU A 45 -5.96 2.20 -5.48
C LEU A 45 -5.08 1.97 -6.70
N TYR A 46 -4.04 1.16 -6.57
CA TYR A 46 -3.11 0.80 -7.64
C TYR A 46 -3.39 -0.59 -8.22
N GLY A 47 -4.51 -1.21 -7.83
CA GLY A 47 -4.86 -2.58 -8.24
C GLY A 47 -4.01 -3.66 -7.56
N VAL A 48 -3.35 -3.32 -6.44
CA VAL A 48 -2.57 -4.27 -5.66
C VAL A 48 -3.50 -5.06 -4.74
N ASP A 49 -3.49 -6.39 -4.88
CA ASP A 49 -4.16 -7.27 -3.93
C ASP A 49 -3.39 -7.30 -2.60
N VAL A 50 -4.03 -6.75 -1.57
CA VAL A 50 -3.52 -6.62 -0.21
C VAL A 50 -3.18 -7.98 0.42
N LEU A 51 -3.99 -9.02 0.14
CA LEU A 51 -3.76 -10.37 0.67
C LEU A 51 -2.51 -11.00 0.06
N LYS A 52 -2.35 -10.87 -1.26
CA LYS A 52 -1.18 -11.37 -1.97
C LYS A 52 0.08 -10.60 -1.55
N PHE A 53 -0.01 -9.29 -1.52
CA PHE A 53 1.07 -8.41 -1.06
C PHE A 53 1.50 -8.73 0.37
N SER A 54 0.55 -9.00 1.27
CA SER A 54 0.82 -9.39 2.65
C SER A 54 1.62 -10.70 2.74
N LYS A 55 1.24 -11.71 1.95
CA LYS A 55 1.96 -13.00 1.88
C LYS A 55 3.36 -12.87 1.30
N GLU A 56 3.51 -12.06 0.25
CA GLU A 56 4.81 -11.78 -0.37
C GLU A 56 5.73 -11.01 0.58
N CYS A 57 5.21 -10.01 1.28
CA CYS A 57 5.94 -9.32 2.35
C CYS A 57 6.35 -10.28 3.46
N GLN A 58 5.45 -11.17 3.88
CA GLN A 58 5.74 -12.17 4.92
C GLN A 58 6.88 -13.10 4.50
N HIS A 59 6.85 -13.64 3.27
CA HIS A 59 7.90 -14.52 2.76
C HIS A 59 9.23 -13.78 2.51
N GLY A 60 9.18 -12.60 1.90
CA GLY A 60 10.39 -11.88 1.50
C GLY A 60 11.11 -11.20 2.65
N VAL A 61 10.39 -10.79 3.70
CA VAL A 61 10.96 -10.13 4.89
C VAL A 61 11.12 -11.10 6.06
N ALA A 62 10.55 -12.30 5.99
CA ALA A 62 10.41 -13.22 7.12
C ALA A 62 9.78 -12.53 8.35
N ALA A 63 8.79 -11.65 8.11
CA ALA A 63 8.14 -10.84 9.14
C ALA A 63 6.64 -11.06 9.16
N SER A 64 6.03 -10.92 10.34
CA SER A 64 4.57 -10.96 10.46
C SER A 64 3.96 -9.74 9.78
N THR A 65 2.96 -10.00 8.95
CA THR A 65 2.13 -9.00 8.30
C THR A 65 0.71 -9.10 8.81
N THR A 66 0.05 -7.96 8.98
CA THR A 66 -1.34 -7.88 9.47
C THR A 66 -2.09 -6.89 8.60
N ILE A 67 -3.29 -7.26 8.17
CA ILE A 67 -4.16 -6.37 7.40
C ILE A 67 -5.14 -5.77 8.39
N ASN A 68 -5.20 -4.44 8.44
CA ASN A 68 -6.13 -3.70 9.25
C ASN A 68 -7.08 -2.92 8.35
N ASP A 69 -8.38 -3.14 8.54
CA ASP A 69 -9.43 -2.33 7.95
C ASP A 69 -9.58 -1.06 8.79
N ILE A 70 -9.31 0.11 8.22
CA ILE A 70 -9.43 1.38 8.93
C ILE A 70 -10.89 1.83 8.84
N PRO A 71 -11.62 1.99 9.96
CA PRO A 71 -13.06 2.26 9.96
C PRO A 71 -13.48 3.59 9.29
N ASN A 72 -12.52 4.48 8.98
CA ASN A 72 -12.75 5.76 8.33
C ASN A 72 -12.00 5.93 6.99
N ALA A 73 -11.33 4.89 6.51
CA ALA A 73 -10.66 4.90 5.21
C ALA A 73 -11.27 3.83 4.31
N GLN A 74 -11.48 4.18 3.03
CA GLN A 74 -11.99 3.21 2.05
C GLN A 74 -10.96 2.14 1.67
N ASN A 75 -9.72 2.26 2.16
CA ASN A 75 -8.62 1.39 1.77
C ASN A 75 -8.09 0.65 2.99
N ARG A 76 -7.71 -0.60 2.78
CA ARG A 76 -7.04 -1.43 3.77
C ARG A 76 -5.61 -0.93 4.04
N GLN A 77 -5.19 -1.08 5.29
CA GLN A 77 -3.83 -0.84 5.72
C GLN A 77 -3.10 -2.16 5.94
N VAL A 78 -1.88 -2.27 5.41
CA VAL A 78 -0.97 -3.39 5.71
C VAL A 78 0.02 -2.93 6.77
N GLN A 79 0.13 -3.70 7.84
CA GLN A 79 1.11 -3.54 8.89
C GLN A 79 2.16 -4.64 8.78
N ILE A 80 3.42 -4.26 8.80
CA ILE A 80 4.56 -5.18 8.68
C ILE A 80 5.43 -4.97 9.91
N GLN A 81 5.79 -6.04 10.60
CA GLN A 81 6.70 -5.95 11.74
C GLN A 81 8.12 -5.52 11.28
N GLY A 82 8.71 -4.57 12.00
CA GLY A 82 10.03 -4.01 11.70
C GLY A 82 9.99 -2.74 10.84
N SER A 83 11.18 -2.19 10.58
CA SER A 83 11.38 -1.04 9.69
C SER A 83 11.73 -1.51 8.29
N GLN A 84 10.71 -1.81 7.49
CA GLN A 84 10.82 -2.56 6.22
C GLN A 84 10.49 -1.71 5.00
N VAL A 85 10.58 -0.38 5.15
CA VAL A 85 10.42 0.61 4.07
C VAL A 85 11.21 0.29 2.81
N PRO A 86 12.53 -0.03 2.86
CA PRO A 86 13.29 -0.29 1.63
C PRO A 86 12.82 -1.55 0.90
N PHE A 87 12.46 -2.61 1.63
CA PHE A 87 11.98 -3.84 1.04
C PHE A 87 10.62 -3.63 0.37
N VAL A 88 9.69 -2.99 1.06
CA VAL A 88 8.36 -2.68 0.51
C VAL A 88 8.48 -1.78 -0.71
N TYR A 89 9.34 -0.76 -0.68
CA TYR A 89 9.57 0.12 -1.82
C TYR A 89 10.08 -0.68 -3.04
N LYS A 90 11.04 -1.59 -2.81
CA LYS A 90 11.54 -2.47 -3.85
C LYS A 90 10.45 -3.40 -4.39
N LEU A 91 9.65 -4.01 -3.52
CA LEU A 91 8.54 -4.88 -3.92
C LEU A 91 7.50 -4.12 -4.78
N LEU A 92 7.11 -2.92 -4.37
CA LEU A 92 6.17 -2.07 -5.12
C LEU A 92 6.70 -1.62 -6.48
N THR A 93 8.00 -1.38 -6.57
CA THR A 93 8.64 -0.95 -7.83
C THR A 93 8.91 -2.14 -8.76
N ASP A 94 9.36 -3.27 -8.23
CA ASP A 94 9.77 -4.45 -9.01
C ASP A 94 8.55 -5.27 -9.46
N GLN A 95 7.68 -5.67 -8.52
CA GLN A 95 6.53 -6.54 -8.83
C GLN A 95 5.37 -5.75 -9.44
N TYR A 96 5.03 -4.62 -8.81
CA TYR A 96 3.84 -3.85 -9.18
C TYR A 96 4.13 -2.71 -10.15
N LYS A 97 5.41 -2.45 -10.48
CA LYS A 97 5.84 -1.38 -11.41
C LYS A 97 5.24 -0.02 -11.07
N ILE A 98 5.03 0.24 -9.78
CA ILE A 98 4.44 1.49 -9.31
C ILE A 98 5.53 2.56 -9.34
N PRO A 99 5.32 3.67 -10.06
CA PRO A 99 6.34 4.69 -10.18
C PRO A 99 6.49 5.44 -8.85
N ALA A 100 7.75 5.65 -8.43
CA ALA A 100 8.13 6.24 -7.14
C ALA A 100 7.47 7.60 -6.84
N LYS A 101 7.03 8.34 -7.88
CA LYS A 101 6.25 9.59 -7.76
C LYS A 101 4.99 9.45 -6.89
N PHE A 102 4.43 8.24 -6.85
CA PHE A 102 3.22 7.90 -6.11
C PHE A 102 3.48 7.23 -4.77
N ILE A 103 4.73 6.99 -4.40
CA ILE A 103 5.09 6.37 -3.11
C ILE A 103 5.61 7.46 -2.17
N ARG A 104 4.95 7.65 -1.04
CA ARG A 104 5.30 8.61 0.01
C ARG A 104 5.87 7.87 1.23
N GLY A 105 6.77 8.53 1.96
CA GLY A 105 7.38 7.96 3.17
C GLY A 105 8.67 7.16 2.98
N HIS A 106 9.13 7.01 1.73
CA HIS A 106 10.49 6.55 1.42
C HIS A 106 11.58 7.57 1.85
N GLU A 107 11.21 8.75 2.33
CA GLU A 107 12.14 9.80 2.77
C GLU A 107 13.06 9.32 3.91
N THR A 108 12.54 8.47 4.80
CA THR A 108 13.33 7.82 5.86
C THR A 108 14.45 6.93 5.29
N TYR A 109 14.24 6.35 4.10
CA TYR A 109 15.26 5.58 3.39
C TYR A 109 16.31 6.49 2.73
N ILE A 110 15.91 7.60 2.10
CA ILE A 110 16.86 8.55 1.47
C ILE A 110 17.81 9.16 2.50
N LYS A 111 17.34 9.47 3.72
CA LYS A 111 18.21 9.97 4.80
C LYS A 111 19.26 8.96 5.26
N LYS A 112 19.02 7.65 5.10
CA LYS A 112 19.96 6.59 5.48
C LYS A 112 21.10 6.37 4.47
N GLN A 113 20.91 6.71 3.19
CA GLN A 113 21.96 6.55 2.17
C GLN A 113 22.94 7.73 2.10
N LYS A 114 22.63 8.86 2.74
CA LYS A 114 23.48 10.07 2.74
C LYS A 114 24.49 10.14 3.90
N LYS A 115 24.75 9.03 4.60
CA LYS A 115 25.65 9.02 5.76
C LYS A 115 26.74 7.99 5.61
#